data_AF-A0A1M3I641-F1
#
_entry.id   AF-A0A1M3I641-F1
#
_cell.length_a   1.000
_cell.length_b   1.000
_cell.length_c   1.000
_cell.angle_alpha   90.00
_cell.angle_beta   90.00
_cell.angle_gamma   90.00
#
_symmetry.space_group_name_H-M   'P 1'
#
loop_
_entity.id
_entity.type
_entity.pdbx_description
1 polymer ?
#
loop_
_entity_poly.entity_id
_entity_poly.type
_entity_poly.pdbx_seq_one_letter_code
_entity_poly.pdbx_strand_id
1 'polypeptide(L)'
;MITDLLIDGMLSGTGVRDAAAGGYVAPDAIGLSAKLVADIAGWQRRYEEAHFAGFPANAVALLDDEGLAIASRVRGELSDRSIGYFSNGRMERLA
;
A
#
# COMPACT_ATOMS: atom_id res chain seq x y z
N MET A 1 -11.46 -9.83 -11.06
CA MET A 1 -12.09 -9.33 -9.81
C MET A 1 -11.84 -7.84 -9.75
N ILE A 2 -12.87 -7.04 -9.47
CA ILE A 2 -12.69 -5.61 -9.22
C ILE A 2 -12.08 -5.50 -7.82
N THR A 3 -11.10 -4.62 -7.65
CA THR A 3 -10.46 -4.38 -6.36
C THR A 3 -10.90 -3.03 -5.90
N ASP A 4 -11.34 -2.98 -4.65
CA ASP A 4 -11.92 -1.78 -4.07
C ASP A 4 -10.80 -0.87 -3.58
N LEU A 5 -9.83 -1.47 -2.87
CA LEU A 5 -8.69 -0.76 -2.30
C LEU A 5 -7.37 -1.41 -2.70
N LEU A 6 -6.38 -0.58 -3.01
CA LEU A 6 -5.02 -0.99 -3.28
C LEU A 6 -4.09 -0.44 -2.21
N ILE A 7 -3.22 -1.29 -1.68
CA ILE A 7 -2.04 -0.83 -0.96
C ILE A 7 -1.06 -0.33 -2.01
N ASP A 8 -0.80 0.97 -2.01
CA ASP A 8 -0.13 1.67 -3.11
C ASP A 8 1.07 2.47 -2.57
N GLY A 9 2.25 2.16 -3.08
CA GLY A 9 3.52 2.79 -2.70
C GLY A 9 3.78 4.13 -3.39
N MET A 10 2.81 4.72 -4.08
CA MET A 10 3.00 5.98 -4.80
C MET A 10 3.39 7.12 -3.85
N LEU A 11 4.35 7.94 -4.29
CA LEU A 11 4.72 9.17 -3.60
C LEU A 11 3.53 10.13 -3.58
N SER A 12 3.34 10.79 -2.42
CA SER A 12 2.21 11.69 -2.13
C SER A 12 0.85 11.02 -1.93
N GLY A 13 0.78 9.69 -1.88
CA GLY A 13 -0.43 8.97 -1.49
C GLY A 13 -0.65 8.94 0.04
N THR A 14 -1.58 8.11 0.48
CA THR A 14 -1.81 7.77 1.90
C THR A 14 -1.41 6.32 2.23
N GLY A 15 -0.76 5.63 1.27
CA GLY A 15 -0.50 4.19 1.32
C GLY A 15 -1.71 3.33 0.92
N VAL A 16 -2.90 3.92 0.78
CA VAL A 16 -4.12 3.23 0.34
C VAL A 16 -4.83 4.03 -0.75
N ARG A 17 -5.03 3.40 -1.90
CA ARG A 17 -5.72 3.96 -3.06
C ARG A 17 -7.11 3.34 -3.21
N ASP A 18 -8.12 4.17 -3.41
CA ASP A 18 -9.44 3.73 -3.82
C ASP A 18 -9.44 3.52 -5.34
N ALA A 19 -9.54 2.26 -5.74
CA ALA A 19 -9.50 1.87 -7.14
C ALA A 19 -10.87 2.02 -7.83
N ALA A 20 -11.96 2.11 -7.06
CA ALA A 20 -13.32 2.28 -7.59
C ALA A 20 -13.67 3.76 -7.79
N ALA A 21 -13.43 4.60 -6.78
CA ALA A 21 -13.69 6.04 -6.84
C ALA A 21 -12.53 6.82 -7.50
N GLY A 22 -11.32 6.26 -7.44
CA GLY A 22 -10.09 6.95 -7.84
C GLY A 22 -9.60 7.90 -6.76
N GLY A 23 -8.29 7.86 -6.49
CA GLY A 23 -7.63 8.73 -5.51
C GLY A 23 -7.18 7.98 -4.26
N TYR A 24 -6.73 8.73 -3.26
CA TYR A 24 -6.16 8.19 -2.03
C TYR A 24 -7.12 8.35 -0.86
N VAL A 25 -7.17 7.33 0.00
CA VAL A 25 -8.00 7.33 1.21
C VAL A 25 -7.13 7.14 2.43
N ALA A 26 -7.42 7.89 3.49
CA ALA A 26 -6.65 7.78 4.73
C ALA A 26 -6.93 6.40 5.39
N PRO A 27 -5.91 5.64 5.82
CA PRO A 27 -6.08 4.32 6.43
C PRO A 27 -7.01 4.31 7.66
N ASP A 28 -7.01 5.39 8.44
CA ASP A 28 -7.89 5.60 9.60
C ASP A 28 -9.35 5.88 9.20
N ALA A 29 -9.57 6.57 8.07
CA ALA A 29 -10.91 6.87 7.56
C ALA A 29 -11.68 5.62 7.08
N ILE A 30 -10.97 4.54 6.77
CA ILE A 30 -11.55 3.26 6.35
C ILE A 30 -11.66 2.24 7.50
N GLY A 31 -11.42 2.67 8.74
CA GLY A 31 -11.65 1.85 9.93
C GLY A 31 -10.55 0.84 10.27
N LEU A 32 -9.33 1.02 9.73
CA LEU A 32 -8.20 0.17 10.10
C LEU A 32 -7.73 0.43 11.54
N SER A 33 -7.18 -0.62 12.15
CA SER A 33 -6.58 -0.53 13.48
C SER A 33 -5.43 0.48 13.49
N ALA A 34 -5.29 1.21 14.60
CA ALA A 34 -4.23 2.22 14.75
C ALA A 34 -2.82 1.64 14.50
N LYS A 35 -2.61 0.36 14.83
CA LYS A 35 -1.37 -0.35 14.53
C LYS A 35 -1.15 -0.48 13.02
N LEU A 36 -2.17 -0.91 12.26
CA LEU A 36 -2.03 -1.10 10.82
C LEU A 36 -1.92 0.22 10.07
N VAL A 37 -2.61 1.27 10.54
CA VAL A 37 -2.43 2.65 10.06
C VAL A 37 -0.97 3.09 10.20
N ALA A 38 -0.37 2.87 11.37
CA ALA A 38 1.04 3.20 11.62
C ALA A 38 2.00 2.37 10.76
N ASP A 39 1.72 1.07 10.60
CA ASP A 39 2.52 0.18 9.76
C ASP A 39 2.50 0.63 8.28
N ILE A 40 1.33 1.00 7.74
CA ILE A 40 1.17 1.55 6.38
C ILE A 40 1.95 2.86 6.22
N ALA A 41 1.81 3.80 7.16
CA ALA A 41 2.52 5.07 7.10
C ALA A 41 4.05 4.89 7.14
N GLY A 42 4.53 3.97 7.98
CA GLY A 42 5.96 3.64 8.06
C GLY A 42 6.48 2.99 6.77
N TRP A 43 5.72 2.06 6.20
CA TRP A 43 6.05 1.43 4.92
C TRP A 43 6.09 2.44 3.77
N GLN A 44 5.08 3.32 3.69
CA GLN A 44 5.01 4.34 2.64
C GLN A 44 6.22 5.29 2.71
N ARG A 45 6.62 5.71 3.93
CA ARG A 45 7.81 6.54 4.13
C ARG A 45 9.09 5.86 3.63
N ARG A 46 9.26 4.55 3.88
CA ARG A 46 10.40 3.79 3.34
C ARG A 46 10.35 3.71 1.82
N TYR A 47 9.16 3.62 1.23
CA TYR A 47 8.99 3.65 -0.22
C TYR A 47 9.44 5.00 -0.82
N GLU A 48 9.06 6.09 -0.16
CA GLU A 48 9.47 7.45 -0.51
C GLU A 48 10.98 7.63 -0.40
N GLU A 49 11.59 7.19 0.71
CA GLU A 49 13.04 7.22 0.90
C GLU A 49 13.78 6.40 -0.17
N ALA A 50 13.28 5.22 -0.51
CA ALA A 50 13.86 4.39 -1.56
C ALA A 50 13.74 5.06 -2.95
N HIS A 51 12.63 5.72 -3.24
CA HIS A 51 12.45 6.48 -4.47
C HIS A 51 13.44 7.65 -4.59
N PHE A 52 13.60 8.44 -3.53
CA PHE A 52 14.58 9.53 -3.51
C PHE A 52 16.03 9.03 -3.64
N ALA A 53 16.31 7.81 -3.16
CA ALA A 53 17.59 7.13 -3.36
C ALA A 53 17.75 6.49 -4.75
N GLY A 54 16.77 6.64 -5.66
CA GLY A 54 16.81 6.06 -7.00
C GLY A 54 16.55 4.55 -7.04
N PHE A 55 15.79 4.02 -6.08
CA PHE A 55 15.50 2.60 -5.90
C PHE A 55 16.76 1.72 -5.90
N PRO A 56 17.57 1.77 -4.83
CA PRO A 56 18.78 0.95 -4.74
C PRO A 56 18.44 -0.54 -4.86
N ALA A 57 19.43 -1.34 -5.28
CA ALA A 57 19.23 -2.76 -5.57
C ALA A 57 18.51 -3.49 -4.43
N ASN A 58 17.50 -4.28 -4.79
CA ASN A 58 16.61 -5.04 -3.88
C ASN A 58 15.66 -4.22 -3.00
N ALA A 59 15.75 -2.88 -2.95
CA ALA A 59 14.85 -2.08 -2.12
C ALA A 59 13.38 -2.25 -2.52
N VAL A 60 13.09 -2.22 -3.83
CA VAL A 60 11.74 -2.42 -4.35
C VAL A 60 11.18 -3.80 -3.98
N ALA A 61 11.99 -4.86 -4.10
CA ALA A 61 11.54 -6.21 -3.74
C ALA A 61 11.18 -6.33 -2.25
N LEU A 62 12.01 -5.77 -1.35
CA LEU A 62 11.72 -5.78 0.09
C LEU A 62 10.48 -4.96 0.44
N LEU A 63 10.30 -3.82 -0.22
CA LEU A 63 9.12 -2.97 -0.05
C LEU A 63 7.85 -3.62 -0.60
N ASP A 64 7.97 -4.36 -1.70
CA ASP A 64 6.86 -5.10 -2.31
C ASP A 64 6.42 -6.25 -1.39
N ASP A 65 7.38 -7.01 -0.83
CA ASP A 65 7.08 -8.09 0.13
C ASP A 65 6.39 -7.53 1.39
N GLU A 66 6.86 -6.40 1.91
CA GLU A 66 6.22 -5.71 3.03
C GLU A 66 4.81 -5.22 2.67
N GLY A 67 4.65 -4.61 1.49
CA GLY A 67 3.36 -4.12 1.00
C GLY A 67 2.33 -5.23 0.80
N LEU A 68 2.76 -6.40 0.31
CA LEU A 68 1.93 -7.60 0.20
C LEU A 68 1.50 -8.13 1.57
N ALA A 69 2.41 -8.13 2.56
CA ALA A 69 2.09 -8.53 3.93
C ALA A 69 1.08 -7.56 4.58
N ILE A 70 1.23 -6.26 4.33
CA ILE A 70 0.26 -5.23 4.75
C ILE A 70 -1.09 -5.48 4.08
N ALA A 71 -1.13 -5.70 2.77
CA ALA A 71 -2.37 -5.97 2.04
C ALA A 71 -3.12 -7.20 2.58
N SER A 72 -2.38 -8.26 2.94
CA SER A 72 -2.95 -9.45 3.60
C SER A 72 -3.57 -9.12 4.95
N ARG A 73 -2.92 -8.28 5.76
CA ARG A 73 -3.44 -7.84 7.07
C ARG A 73 -4.66 -6.92 6.93
N VAL A 74 -4.63 -5.98 5.98
CA VAL A 74 -5.77 -5.10 5.66
C VAL A 74 -6.98 -5.93 5.24
N ARG A 75 -6.79 -6.99 4.44
CA ARG A 75 -7.86 -7.93 4.08
C ARG A 75 -8.45 -8.67 5.28
N GLY A 76 -7.65 -8.91 6.32
CA GLY A 76 -8.12 -9.51 7.56
C GLY A 76 -9.00 -8.58 8.39
N GLU A 77 -8.72 -7.27 8.38
CA GLU A 77 -9.51 -6.26 9.09
C GLU A 77 -10.74 -5.78 8.28
N LEU A 78 -10.63 -5.73 6.94
CA LEU A 78 -11.67 -5.31 6.00
C LEU A 78 -12.16 -6.50 5.16
N SER A 79 -12.76 -7.49 5.83
CA SER A 79 -13.20 -8.73 5.19
C SER A 79 -14.29 -8.56 4.12
N ASP A 80 -14.98 -7.41 4.14
CA ASP A 80 -16.04 -7.03 3.19
C ASP A 80 -15.50 -6.38 1.91
N ARG A 81 -14.20 -6.10 1.83
CA ARG A 81 -13.58 -5.40 0.69
C ARG A 81 -12.52 -6.24 -0.01
N SER A 82 -12.43 -6.07 -1.33
CA SER A 82 -11.36 -6.64 -2.14
C SER A 82 -10.11 -5.76 -2.02
N ILE A 83 -9.06 -6.32 -1.42
CA ILE A 83 -7.78 -5.63 -1.18
C ILE A 83 -6.69 -6.20 -2.10
N GLY A 84 -6.06 -5.33 -2.88
CA GLY A 84 -4.92 -5.64 -3.75
C GLY A 84 -3.66 -4.84 -3.38
N TYR A 85 -2.61 -5.01 -4.19
CA TYR A 85 -1.32 -4.37 -4.00
C TYR A 85 -0.74 -3.85 -5.32
N PHE A 86 -0.24 -2.62 -5.29
CA PHE A 86 0.43 -1.97 -6.41
C PHE A 86 1.87 -1.58 -6.04
N SER A 87 2.83 -2.09 -6.81
CA SER A 87 4.24 -1.75 -6.69
C SER A 87 4.53 -0.50 -7.51
N ASN A 88 4.81 0.61 -6.83
CA ASN A 88 5.19 1.86 -7.50
C ASN A 88 6.59 1.77 -8.13
N GLY A 89 7.52 1.05 -7.52
CA GLY A 89 8.88 0.86 -8.04
C GLY A 89 8.93 0.02 -9.31
N ARG A 90 7.97 -0.90 -9.50
CA ARG A 90 7.80 -1.69 -10.73
C ARG A 90 6.76 -1.13 -11.69
N MET A 91 5.97 -0.15 -11.24
CA MET A 91 4.79 0.37 -11.95
C MET A 91 3.81 -0.75 -12.33
N GLU A 92 3.66 -1.75 -11.45
CA GLU A 92 2.92 -2.99 -11.72
C GLU A 92 2.04 -3.39 -10.54
N ARG A 93 0.89 -3.98 -10.87
CA ARG A 93 0.00 -4.59 -9.88
C ARG A 93 0.38 -6.06 -9.65
N LEU A 94 0.75 -6.40 -8.41
CA LEU A 94 1.18 -7.77 -8.07
C LEU A 94 0.09 -8.61 -7.39
N ALA A 95 -0.96 -7.99 -6.83
CA ALA A 95 -2.12 -8.67 -6.23
C ALA A 95 -3.42 -7.85 -6.37
#